data_AF-A0A7S0XKU1-F1
#
_entry.id   AF-A0A7S0XKU1-F1
#
_cell.length_a   1.000
_cell.length_b   1.000
_cell.length_c   1.000
_cell.angle_alpha   90.00
_cell.angle_beta   90.00
_cell.angle_gamma   90.00
#
_symmetry.space_group_name_H-M   'P 1'
#
loop_
_entity.id
_entity.type
_entity.pdbx_description
1 polymer ?
#
loop_
_entity_poly.entity_id
_entity_poly.type
_entity_poly.pdbx_seq_one_letter_code
_entity_poly.pdbx_strand_id
1 'polypeptide(L)'
;AALQMRRGDKSAYADEIGLTVDAVLARARRLAADLPLVVATDDRSNATLDKVRRAGFAVVQPDLLARLFPPRFALTSIAAYLVDILLCVKARVFVGTATRRMKSKQLELIKALRRGRWRDLPGRPRDHVLT
;
A
#
# COMPACT_ATOMS: atom_id res chain seq x y z
N ALA A 1 -5.81 -9.01 0.80
CA ALA A 1 -4.53 -8.67 0.15
C ALA A 1 -4.21 -7.21 0.45
N ALA A 2 -2.95 -6.80 0.33
CA ALA A 2 -2.57 -5.40 0.50
C ALA A 2 -1.63 -4.95 -0.62
N LEU A 3 -1.81 -3.71 -1.06
CA LEU A 3 -0.97 -3.03 -2.05
C LEU A 3 -0.28 -1.86 -1.36
N GLN A 4 1.05 -1.83 -1.35
CA GLN A 4 1.82 -0.61 -1.09
C GLN A 4 2.16 0.04 -2.43
N MET A 5 1.56 1.20 -2.70
CA MET A 5 1.75 1.98 -3.92
C MET A 5 2.51 3.25 -3.61
N ARG A 6 3.81 3.27 -3.96
CA ARG A 6 4.67 4.44 -3.88
C ARG A 6 4.38 5.37 -5.05
N ARG A 7 3.82 6.53 -4.75
CA ARG A 7 3.60 7.61 -5.71
C ARG A 7 4.22 8.88 -5.19
N GLY A 8 3.51 9.72 -4.42
CA GLY A 8 4.03 10.97 -3.87
C GLY A 8 4.97 11.73 -4.83
N ASP A 9 6.20 11.97 -4.38
CA ASP A 9 7.29 12.61 -5.12
C ASP A 9 7.81 11.82 -6.34
N LYS A 10 7.36 10.58 -6.51
CA LYS A 10 7.72 9.66 -7.59
C LYS A 10 6.63 9.45 -8.64
N SER A 11 5.50 10.13 -8.52
CA SER A 11 4.34 9.96 -9.42
C SER A 11 4.69 10.10 -10.89
N ALA A 12 5.37 11.18 -11.30
CA ALA A 12 5.75 11.42 -12.69
C ALA A 12 6.62 10.29 -13.27
N TYR A 13 7.65 9.89 -12.54
CA TYR A 13 8.54 8.80 -12.96
C TYR A 13 7.80 7.46 -12.97
N ALA A 14 6.91 7.20 -11.99
CA ALA A 14 6.09 5.99 -11.97
C ALA A 14 5.21 5.89 -13.21
N ASP A 15 4.60 7.01 -13.62
CA ASP A 15 3.76 7.07 -14.81
C ASP A 15 4.60 6.87 -16.09
N GLU A 16 5.80 7.45 -16.17
CA GLU A 16 6.76 7.28 -17.28
C GLU A 16 7.12 5.80 -17.52
N ILE A 17 7.33 5.03 -16.46
CA ILE A 17 7.68 3.61 -16.54
C ILE A 17 6.46 2.67 -16.61
N GLY A 18 5.25 3.22 -16.78
CA GLY A 18 4.03 2.43 -16.90
C GLY A 18 3.49 1.86 -15.59
N LEU A 19 3.96 2.36 -14.44
CA LEU A 19 3.37 2.12 -13.11
C LEU A 19 2.31 3.18 -12.77
N THR A 20 1.42 3.45 -13.74
CA THR A 20 0.26 4.33 -13.51
C THR A 20 -0.67 3.74 -12.45
N VAL A 21 -1.45 4.59 -11.77
CA VAL A 21 -2.42 4.15 -10.74
C VAL A 21 -3.30 3.01 -11.27
N ASP A 22 -3.87 3.18 -12.46
CA ASP A 22 -4.78 2.18 -13.05
C ASP A 22 -4.06 0.88 -13.41
N ALA A 23 -2.85 0.97 -13.97
CA ALA A 23 -2.03 -0.19 -14.31
C ALA A 23 -1.63 -0.99 -13.05
N VAL A 24 -1.22 -0.30 -12.00
CA VAL A 24 -0.84 -0.89 -10.71
C VAL A 24 -2.06 -1.57 -10.06
N LEU A 25 -3.21 -0.90 -10.01
CA LEU A 25 -4.44 -1.46 -9.45
C LEU A 25 -4.90 -2.71 -10.21
N ALA A 26 -4.87 -2.68 -11.55
CA ALA A 26 -5.21 -3.84 -12.37
C ALA A 26 -4.28 -5.03 -12.12
N ARG A 27 -2.96 -4.79 -12.03
CA ARG A 27 -1.96 -5.83 -11.71
C ARG A 27 -2.19 -6.38 -10.28
N ALA A 28 -2.40 -5.51 -9.30
CA ALA A 28 -2.66 -5.91 -7.92
C ALA A 28 -3.93 -6.76 -7.79
N ARG A 29 -5.02 -6.42 -8.51
CA ARG A 29 -6.24 -7.23 -8.53
C ARG A 29 -5.98 -8.65 -9.04
N ARG A 30 -5.27 -8.78 -10.16
CA ARG A 30 -4.92 -10.11 -10.72
C ARG A 30 -4.11 -10.96 -9.73
N LEU A 31 -3.17 -10.36 -9.02
CA LEU A 31 -2.33 -11.07 -8.04
C LEU A 31 -3.07 -11.46 -6.76
N ALA A 32 -4.04 -10.63 -6.35
CA ALA A 32 -4.84 -10.88 -5.16
C ALA A 32 -6.03 -11.81 -5.39
N ALA A 33 -6.42 -12.04 -6.66
CA ALA A 33 -7.61 -12.79 -7.06
C ALA A 33 -8.85 -12.28 -6.31
N ASP A 34 -9.56 -13.16 -5.58
CA ASP A 34 -10.81 -12.86 -4.88
C ASP A 34 -10.62 -12.28 -3.47
N LEU A 35 -9.38 -11.97 -3.08
CA LEU A 35 -9.13 -11.42 -1.76
C LEU A 35 -9.51 -9.92 -1.71
N PRO A 36 -10.22 -9.46 -0.65
CA PRO A 36 -10.43 -8.04 -0.45
C PRO A 36 -9.09 -7.32 -0.39
N LEU A 37 -8.95 -6.20 -1.09
CA LEU A 37 -7.68 -5.49 -1.24
C LEU A 37 -7.72 -4.11 -0.60
N VAL A 38 -6.72 -3.83 0.23
CA VAL A 38 -6.49 -2.52 0.82
C VAL A 38 -5.24 -1.88 0.20
N VAL A 39 -5.35 -0.61 -0.16
CA VAL A 39 -4.26 0.20 -0.71
C VAL A 39 -3.66 1.08 0.38
N ALA A 40 -2.35 0.94 0.56
CA ALA A 40 -1.47 1.84 1.30
C ALA A 40 -0.69 2.68 0.29
N THR A 41 -0.85 4.00 0.33
CA THR A 41 -0.16 4.91 -0.61
C THR A 41 0.23 6.21 0.07
N ASP A 42 1.34 6.80 -0.34
CA ASP A 42 1.76 8.14 0.06
C ASP A 42 1.12 9.24 -0.79
N ASP A 43 0.45 8.90 -1.90
CA ASP A 43 -0.35 9.83 -2.70
C ASP A 43 -1.82 9.78 -2.27
N ARG A 44 -2.19 10.71 -1.39
CA ARG A 44 -3.56 10.86 -0.87
C ARG A 44 -4.38 11.92 -1.63
N SER A 45 -3.98 12.29 -2.84
CA SER A 45 -4.76 13.21 -3.69
C SER A 45 -6.13 12.62 -4.05
N ASN A 46 -7.15 13.47 -4.20
CA ASN A 46 -8.49 13.04 -4.59
C ASN A 46 -8.48 12.23 -5.89
N ALA A 47 -7.67 12.63 -6.87
CA ALA A 47 -7.53 11.93 -8.15
C ALA A 47 -7.10 10.46 -7.97
N THR A 48 -6.12 10.20 -7.11
CA THR A 48 -5.66 8.84 -6.81
C THR A 48 -6.70 8.07 -5.99
N LEU A 49 -7.27 8.68 -4.96
CA LEU A 49 -8.28 8.04 -4.12
C LEU A 49 -9.55 7.67 -4.90
N ASP A 50 -9.99 8.51 -5.84
CA ASP A 50 -11.17 8.23 -6.66
C ASP A 50 -10.93 7.09 -7.64
N LYS A 51 -9.71 6.92 -8.16
CA LYS A 51 -9.34 5.74 -8.95
C LYS A 51 -9.35 4.47 -8.10
N VAL A 52 -8.77 4.53 -6.90
CA VAL A 52 -8.76 3.41 -5.94
C VAL A 52 -10.18 2.98 -5.58
N ARG A 53 -11.07 3.93 -5.24
CA ARG A 53 -12.48 3.66 -4.91
C ARG A 53 -13.24 3.08 -6.09
N ARG A 54 -13.11 3.66 -7.30
CA ARG A 54 -13.77 3.14 -8.52
C ARG A 54 -13.33 1.72 -8.87
N ALA A 55 -12.07 1.39 -8.59
CA ALA A 55 -11.57 0.03 -8.77
C ALA A 55 -12.11 -0.95 -7.70
N GLY A 56 -12.86 -0.47 -6.69
CA GLY A 56 -13.44 -1.29 -5.62
C GLY A 56 -12.44 -1.67 -4.52
N PHE A 57 -11.41 -0.86 -4.33
CA PHE A 57 -10.37 -1.09 -3.32
C PHE A 57 -10.65 -0.25 -2.08
N ALA A 58 -10.32 -0.79 -0.90
CA ALA A 58 -10.31 0.00 0.32
C ALA A 58 -9.01 0.80 0.44
N VAL A 59 -9.07 1.96 1.10
CA VAL A 59 -7.91 2.79 1.43
C VAL A 59 -8.08 3.31 2.84
N VAL A 60 -7.02 3.26 3.65
CA VAL A 60 -7.07 3.82 5.00
C VAL A 60 -7.03 5.32 4.89
N GLN A 61 -8.11 6.03 5.19
CA GLN A 61 -8.10 7.49 5.08
C GLN A 61 -7.57 8.17 6.36
N PRO A 62 -6.77 9.26 6.26
CA PRO A 62 -6.20 9.91 7.43
C PRO A 62 -7.24 10.59 8.33
N ASP A 63 -8.36 11.03 7.77
CA ASP A 63 -9.50 11.60 8.49
C ASP A 63 -10.22 10.55 9.35
N LEU A 64 -10.35 9.31 8.87
CA LEU A 64 -10.82 8.20 9.69
C LEU A 64 -9.87 7.96 10.88
N LEU A 65 -8.56 8.04 10.65
CA LEU A 65 -7.58 7.93 11.72
C LEU A 65 -7.63 9.12 12.69
N ALA A 66 -7.84 10.34 12.21
CA ALA A 66 -8.00 11.52 13.06
C ALA A 66 -9.27 11.47 13.94
N ARG A 67 -10.30 10.74 13.50
CA ARG A 67 -11.50 10.46 14.33
C ARG A 67 -11.23 9.39 15.40
N LEU A 68 -10.30 8.47 15.13
CA LEU A 68 -9.91 7.39 16.05
C LEU A 68 -8.80 7.81 17.03
N PHE A 69 -7.96 8.78 16.64
CA PHE A 69 -6.86 9.32 17.42
C PHE A 69 -7.08 10.81 17.67
N PRO A 70 -7.46 11.23 18.89
CA PRO A 70 -7.82 12.62 19.16
C PRO A 70 -6.68 13.61 18.81
N PRO A 71 -7.02 14.86 18.45
CA PRO A 71 -6.11 15.85 17.85
C PRO A 71 -4.89 16.25 18.71
N ARG A 72 -4.85 15.83 19.98
CA ARG A 72 -3.69 15.98 20.86
C ARG A 72 -2.48 15.16 20.39
N PHE A 73 -2.71 14.21 19.48
CA PHE A 73 -1.65 13.52 18.76
C PHE A 73 -1.52 14.13 17.37
N ALA A 74 -0.56 15.05 17.19
CA ALA A 74 -0.06 15.50 15.88
C ALA A 74 0.59 14.36 15.04
N LEU A 75 0.28 13.10 15.39
CA LEU A 75 0.82 11.85 14.88
C LEU A 75 -0.02 11.26 13.74
N THR A 76 -1.01 11.97 13.19
CA THR A 76 -1.92 11.42 12.18
C THR A 76 -1.19 10.85 10.96
N SER A 77 -0.08 11.48 10.55
CA SER A 77 0.78 11.00 9.46
C SER A 77 1.58 9.74 9.86
N ILE A 78 2.14 9.70 11.07
CA ILE A 78 2.88 8.53 11.60
C ILE A 78 1.93 7.36 11.84
N ALA A 79 0.75 7.61 12.40
CA ALA A 79 -0.29 6.62 12.62
C ALA A 79 -0.76 6.03 11.28
N ALA A 80 -1.02 6.85 10.27
CA ALA A 80 -1.35 6.39 8.92
C ALA A 80 -0.23 5.52 8.33
N TYR A 81 1.01 5.97 8.47
CA TYR A 81 2.18 5.23 8.03
C TYR A 81 2.31 3.85 8.70
N LEU A 82 2.09 3.78 10.02
CA LEU A 82 2.16 2.54 10.79
C LEU A 82 1.00 1.58 10.49
N VAL A 83 -0.21 2.11 10.31
CA VAL A 83 -1.38 1.32 9.91
C VAL A 83 -1.17 0.72 8.52
N ASP A 84 -0.69 1.53 7.57
CA ASP A 84 -0.33 1.08 6.23
C ASP A 84 0.68 -0.08 6.27
N ILE A 85 1.73 0.03 7.10
CA ILE A 85 2.70 -1.06 7.32
C ILE A 85 2.02 -2.30 7.90
N LEU A 86 1.23 -2.14 8.96
CA LEU A 86 0.61 -3.27 9.65
C LEU A 86 -0.29 -4.08 8.71
N LEU A 87 -1.13 -3.38 7.92
CA LEU A 87 -1.99 -4.00 6.92
C LEU A 87 -1.18 -4.75 5.87
N CYS A 88 -0.11 -4.13 5.36
CA CYS A 88 0.78 -4.76 4.39
C CYS A 88 1.51 -5.97 4.95
N VAL A 89 1.99 -5.91 6.19
CA VAL A 89 2.72 -7.00 6.85
C VAL A 89 1.81 -8.18 7.18
N LYS A 90 0.54 -7.94 7.52
CA LYS A 90 -0.42 -9.00 7.87
C LYS A 90 -1.19 -9.58 6.68
N ALA A 91 -1.08 -8.98 5.49
CA ALA A 91 -1.79 -9.47 4.33
C ALA A 91 -1.30 -10.86 3.85
N ARG A 92 -2.22 -11.75 3.49
CA ARG A 92 -1.88 -13.04 2.86
C ARG A 92 -1.14 -12.89 1.53
N VAL A 93 -1.58 -11.91 0.74
CA VAL A 93 -0.94 -11.50 -0.52
C VAL A 93 -0.54 -10.04 -0.38
N PHE A 94 0.73 -9.76 -0.59
CA PHE A 94 1.30 -8.42 -0.58
C PHE A 94 1.80 -8.04 -1.98
N VAL A 95 1.47 -6.85 -2.42
CA VAL A 95 1.97 -6.25 -3.66
C VAL A 95 2.63 -4.93 -3.30
N GLY A 96 3.87 -4.71 -3.74
CA GLY A 96 4.58 -3.44 -3.60
C GLY A 96 4.91 -2.86 -4.97
N THR A 97 5.10 -1.55 -5.05
CA THR A 97 5.69 -0.89 -6.23
C THR A 97 7.08 -0.36 -5.89
N ALA A 98 8.09 -0.76 -6.64
CA ALA A 98 9.44 -0.19 -6.50
C ALA A 98 10.28 -0.39 -7.74
N THR A 99 11.22 0.53 -7.94
CA THR A 99 12.28 0.43 -8.94
C THR A 99 13.60 0.92 -8.35
N ARG A 100 14.71 0.81 -9.10
CA ARG A 100 16.00 1.39 -8.68
C ARG A 100 15.91 2.88 -8.34
N ARG A 101 15.05 3.63 -9.04
CA ARG A 101 14.83 5.09 -8.85
C ARG A 101 13.65 5.41 -7.92
N MET A 102 12.77 4.44 -7.66
CA MET A 102 11.65 4.55 -6.69
C MET A 102 11.90 3.67 -5.46
N LYS A 103 12.92 4.01 -4.68
CA LYS A 103 13.16 3.33 -3.41
C LYS A 103 12.12 3.78 -2.38
N SER A 104 11.59 2.82 -1.62
CA SER A 104 10.66 3.09 -0.52
C SER A 104 11.19 2.43 0.75
N LYS A 105 11.56 3.25 1.75
CA LYS A 105 11.94 2.75 3.10
C LYS A 105 10.79 1.96 3.72
N GLN A 106 9.55 2.38 3.47
CA GLN A 106 8.34 1.69 3.90
C GLN A 106 8.26 0.29 3.30
N LEU A 107 8.52 0.15 1.99
CA LEU A 107 8.50 -1.15 1.31
C LEU A 107 9.59 -2.08 1.85
N GLU A 108 10.82 -1.58 2.04
CA GLU A 108 11.90 -2.40 2.59
C GLU A 108 11.61 -2.86 4.02
N LEU A 109 11.03 -2.00 4.85
CA LEU A 109 10.56 -2.36 6.19
C LEU A 109 9.46 -3.43 6.14
N ILE A 110 8.46 -3.28 5.26
CA ILE A 110 7.40 -4.29 5.07
C ILE A 110 8.02 -5.64 4.67
N LYS A 111 8.92 -5.66 3.68
CA LYS A 111 9.62 -6.88 3.24
C LYS A 111 10.42 -7.51 4.37
N ALA A 112 11.13 -6.72 5.17
CA ALA A 112 11.89 -7.22 6.31
C ALA A 112 10.98 -7.87 7.36
N LEU A 113 9.90 -7.19 7.74
CA LEU A 113 8.93 -7.69 8.72
C LEU A 113 8.21 -8.95 8.22
N ARG A 114 7.84 -9.02 6.94
CA ARG A 114 7.17 -10.20 6.35
C ARG A 114 8.08 -11.42 6.31
N ARG A 115 9.39 -11.25 6.03
CA ARG A 115 10.38 -12.34 6.06
C ARG A 115 10.51 -13.00 7.45
N GLY A 116 10.30 -12.25 8.53
CA GLY A 116 10.38 -12.78 9.90
C GLY A 116 9.10 -13.43 10.43
N ARG A 117 7.96 -13.30 9.72
CA ARG A 117 6.61 -13.53 10.28
C ARG A 117 5.76 -14.58 9.55
N TRP A 118 6.35 -15.38 8.67
CA TRP A 118 5.61 -16.40 7.90
C TRP A 118 4.96 -17.48 8.76
N ARG A 119 5.43 -17.70 10.00
CA ARG A 119 4.82 -18.63 10.96
C ARG A 119 3.47 -18.16 11.52
N ASP A 120 3.21 -16.85 11.49
CA ASP A 120 2.01 -16.24 12.08
C ASP A 120 0.88 -16.05 11.05
N LEU A 121 1.08 -16.44 9.79
CA LEU A 121 0.11 -16.26 8.72
C LEU A 121 -0.44 -17.61 8.25
N PRO A 122 -1.77 -17.74 8.07
CA PRO A 122 -2.35 -18.97 7.52
C PRO A 122 -1.92 -19.15 6.06
N GLY A 123 -1.03 -20.12 5.84
CA GLY A 123 -0.45 -20.43 4.54
C GLY A 123 0.77 -19.58 4.18
N ARG A 124 1.48 -19.96 3.11
CA ARG A 124 2.70 -19.27 2.68
C ARG A 124 2.36 -17.86 2.15
N PRO A 125 2.92 -16.78 2.73
CA PRO A 125 2.72 -15.44 2.20
C PRO A 125 3.22 -15.34 0.76
N ARG A 126 2.47 -14.62 -0.08
CA ARG A 126 2.83 -14.35 -1.48
C ARG A 126 3.13 -12.87 -1.65
N ASP A 127 4.39 -12.56 -1.94
CA ASP A 127 4.90 -11.20 -2.03
C ASP A 127 5.31 -10.92 -3.47
N HIS A 128 4.79 -9.83 -4.02
CA HIS A 128 5.04 -9.39 -5.39
C HIS A 128 5.56 -7.94 -5.38
N VAL A 129 6.56 -7.65 -6.20
CA VAL A 129 7.04 -6.28 -6.41
C VAL A 129 6.86 -5.94 -7.89
N LEU A 130 6.04 -4.93 -8.17
CA LEU A 130 5.86 -4.37 -9.49
C LEU A 130 7.00 -3.38 -9.75
N THR A 131 7.67 -3.58 -10.88
CA THR A 131 8.80 -2.78 -11.37
C THR A 131 8.46 -2.13 -12.70
#